data_AF-A0A9E3VWD7-F1
#
_entry.id   AF-A0A9E3VWD7-F1
#
_cell.length_a   1.000
_cell.length_b   1.000
_cell.length_c   1.000
_cell.angle_alpha   90.00
_cell.angle_beta   90.00
_cell.angle_gamma   90.00
#
_symmetry.space_group_name_H-M   'P 1'
#
loop_
_entity.id
_entity.type
_entity.pdbx_description
1 polymer ?
#
loop_
_entity_poly.entity_id
_entity_poly.type
_entity_poly.pdbx_seq_one_letter_code
_entity_poly.pdbx_strand_id
1 'polypeptide(L)'
;MYLGPAFLFAAFASLFYVPGFLDIPLGAITTRQLVSELLFSVFGLIALAALARSIEFDPVWPWRPEFRRLLKRLGWMGRAD
;
A
#
# COMPACT_ATOMS: atom_id res chain seq x y z
N MET A 1 -8.10 7.76 8.87
CA MET A 1 -8.79 6.65 8.16
C MET A 1 -8.13 6.49 6.80
N TYR A 2 -7.28 5.48 6.64
CA TYR A 2 -6.38 5.34 5.49
C TYR A 2 -6.84 4.29 4.46
N LEU A 3 -8.15 4.05 4.39
CA LEU A 3 -8.77 3.30 3.30
C LEU A 3 -8.51 4.00 1.95
N GLY A 4 -8.43 5.33 1.95
CA GLY A 4 -8.17 6.14 0.76
C GLY A 4 -6.85 5.79 0.07
N PRO A 5 -5.69 5.85 0.74
CA PRO A 5 -4.40 5.45 0.16
C PRO A 5 -4.36 3.99 -0.29
N ALA A 6 -4.93 3.06 0.47
CA ALA A 6 -4.95 1.64 0.10
C ALA A 6 -5.82 1.38 -1.15
N PHE A 7 -6.97 2.06 -1.24
CA PHE A 7 -7.85 1.99 -2.41
C PHE A 7 -7.21 2.67 -3.63
N LEU A 8 -6.57 3.83 -3.44
CA LEU A 8 -5.79 4.52 -4.47
C LEU A 8 -4.66 3.64 -4.98
N PHE A 9 -3.94 2.94 -4.10
CA PHE A 9 -2.90 1.98 -4.47
C PHE A 9 -3.46 0.81 -5.28
N ALA A 10 -4.53 0.17 -4.80
CA ALA A 10 -5.14 -0.96 -5.49
C ALA A 10 -5.69 -0.56 -6.87
N ALA A 11 -6.32 0.60 -6.98
CA ALA A 11 -6.79 1.16 -8.25
C ALA A 11 -5.61 1.51 -9.18
N PHE A 12 -4.50 2.04 -8.65
CA PHE A 12 -3.30 2.30 -9.45
C PHE A 12 -2.64 1.00 -9.93
N ALA A 13 -2.48 0.03 -9.05
CA ALA A 13 -1.87 -1.25 -9.38
C ALA A 13 -2.67 -2.00 -10.45
N SER A 14 -4.00 -1.88 -10.44
CA SER A 14 -4.85 -2.48 -11.48
C SER A 14 -4.82 -1.70 -12.80
N LEU A 15 -4.82 -0.37 -12.77
CA LEU A 15 -4.82 0.47 -13.97
C LEU A 15 -3.46 0.48 -14.70
N PHE A 16 -2.36 0.36 -13.95
CA PHE A 16 -1.00 0.43 -14.48
C PHE A 16 -0.31 -0.93 -14.51
N TYR A 17 -1.02 -2.03 -14.32
CA TYR A 17 -0.44 -3.37 -14.47
C TYR A 17 0.23 -3.50 -15.85
N VAL A 18 1.55 -3.67 -15.85
CA VAL A 18 2.35 -3.89 -17.06
C VAL A 18 2.63 -5.40 -17.17
N PRO A 19 1.99 -6.11 -18.12
CA PRO A 19 2.24 -7.53 -18.32
C PRO A 19 3.70 -7.75 -18.75
N GLY A 20 4.38 -8.73 -18.16
CA GLY A 20 5.76 -9.03 -18.50
C GLY A 20 6.75 -7.95 -18.07
N PHE A 21 6.44 -7.14 -17.07
CA PHE A 21 7.31 -6.06 -16.54
C PHE A 21 8.76 -6.51 -16.28
N LEU A 22 8.95 -7.75 -15.80
CA LEU A 22 10.29 -8.32 -15.56
C LEU A 22 10.81 -9.18 -16.73
N ASP A 23 9.95 -9.48 -17.69
CA ASP A 23 10.22 -10.45 -18.75
C ASP A 23 10.64 -9.77 -20.07
N ILE A 24 10.48 -8.45 -20.19
CA ILE A 24 10.88 -7.71 -21.39
C ILE A 24 12.39 -7.42 -21.33
N PRO A 25 13.20 -7.94 -22.28
CA PRO A 25 14.62 -7.64 -22.32
C PRO A 25 14.83 -6.16 -22.66
N LEU A 26 15.72 -5.48 -21.93
CA LEU A 26 15.98 -4.03 -22.05
C LEU A 26 16.34 -3.59 -23.48
N GLY A 27 17.00 -4.45 -24.26
CA GLY A 27 17.36 -4.16 -25.65
C GLY A 27 16.20 -4.24 -26.66
N ALA A 28 15.04 -4.75 -26.24
CA ALA A 28 13.85 -4.90 -27.07
C ALA A 28 12.68 -4.01 -26.60
N ILE A 29 12.88 -3.20 -25.57
CA ILE A 29 11.82 -2.37 -25.00
C ILE A 29 11.49 -1.21 -25.96
N THR A 30 10.20 -1.04 -26.25
CA THR A 30 9.74 0.14 -27.00
C THR A 30 9.68 1.36 -26.08
N THR A 31 9.80 2.56 -26.63
CA THR A 31 9.69 3.82 -25.85
C THR A 31 8.39 3.89 -25.04
N ARG A 32 7.28 3.38 -25.60
CA ARG A 32 5.99 3.32 -24.90
C ARG A 32 6.03 2.39 -23.68
N GLN A 33 6.65 1.21 -23.82
CA GLN A 33 6.80 0.26 -22.71
C GLN A 33 7.70 0.87 -21.63
N LEU A 34 8.82 1.47 -22.00
CA LEU A 34 9.73 2.14 -21.06
C LEU A 34 9.01 3.22 -20.24
N VAL A 35 8.21 4.07 -20.89
CA VAL A 35 7.41 5.10 -20.20
C VAL A 35 6.38 4.46 -19.26
N SER A 36 5.73 3.38 -19.69
CA SER A 36 4.74 2.67 -18.88
C SER A 36 5.37 2.04 -17.63
N GLU A 37 6.54 1.43 -17.78
CA GLU A 37 7.29 0.82 -16.68
C GLU A 37 7.81 1.86 -15.68
N LEU A 38 8.29 3.01 -16.18
CA LEU A 38 8.71 4.14 -15.35
C LEU A 38 7.54 4.71 -14.55
N LEU A 39 6.40 4.94 -15.19
CA LEU A 39 5.20 5.44 -14.51
C LEU A 39 4.73 4.43 -13.46
N PHE A 40 4.64 3.14 -13.80
CA PHE A 40 4.28 2.09 -12.86
C PHE A 40 5.21 2.08 -11.63
N SER A 41 6.53 2.17 -11.85
CA SER A 41 7.53 2.18 -10.78
C SER A 41 7.38 3.41 -9.87
N VAL A 42 7.25 4.61 -10.44
CA VAL A 42 7.10 5.86 -9.68
C VAL A 42 5.82 5.83 -8.85
N PHE A 43 4.69 5.49 -9.47
CA PHE A 43 3.41 5.46 -8.76
C PHE A 43 3.34 4.33 -7.73
N GLY A 44 3.92 3.17 -8.03
CA GLY A 44 4.07 2.07 -7.07
C GLY A 44 4.85 2.50 -5.83
N LEU A 45 5.98 3.19 -6.01
CA LEU A 45 6.80 3.72 -4.91
C LEU A 45 6.06 4.79 -4.10
N ILE A 46 5.35 5.72 -4.75
CA ILE A 46 4.53 6.73 -4.06
C ILE A 46 3.46 6.06 -3.19
N ALA A 47 2.82 5.02 -3.72
CA ALA A 47 1.77 4.33 -2.99
C ALA A 47 2.32 3.49 -1.83
N LEU A 48 3.48 2.85 -1.99
CA LEU A 48 4.22 2.22 -0.89
C LEU A 48 4.61 3.21 0.19
N ALA A 49 5.10 4.40 -0.18
CA ALA A 49 5.41 5.47 0.76
C ALA A 49 4.16 5.99 1.48
N ALA A 50 3.04 6.13 0.76
CA ALA A 50 1.77 6.52 1.35
C ALA A 50 1.23 5.46 2.32
N LEU A 51 1.42 4.17 2.00
CA LEU A 51 1.08 3.06 2.90
C LEU A 51 1.99 3.03 4.13
N ALA A 52 3.30 3.17 3.96
CA ALA A 52 4.22 3.24 5.09
C ALA A 52 3.86 4.40 6.03
N ARG A 53 3.54 5.57 5.46
CA ARG A 53 3.07 6.73 6.20
C ARG A 53 1.70 6.47 6.85
N SER A 54 0.79 5.75 6.22
CA SER A 54 -0.47 5.38 6.88
C SER A 54 -0.22 4.49 8.08
N ILE A 55 0.66 3.49 7.97
CA ILE A 55 1.06 2.61 9.08
C ILE A 55 1.72 3.40 10.23
N GLU A 56 2.51 4.41 9.90
CA GLU A 56 3.20 5.24 10.89
C GLU A 56 2.21 6.07 11.72
N PHE A 57 1.21 6.65 11.08
CA PHE A 57 0.26 7.57 11.71
C PHE A 57 -1.09 6.94 12.11
N ASP A 58 -1.38 5.67 11.76
CA ASP A 58 -2.62 5.02 12.18
C ASP A 58 -2.55 4.51 13.63
N PRO A 59 -3.49 4.95 14.49
CA PRO A 59 -3.59 4.48 15.87
C PRO A 59 -4.22 3.08 15.99
N VAL A 60 -4.73 2.53 14.88
CA VAL A 60 -5.58 1.31 14.83
C VAL A 60 -4.76 0.03 14.67
N TRP A 61 -3.42 0.11 14.64
CA TRP A 61 -2.60 -1.09 14.44
C TRP A 61 -2.45 -1.99 15.66
N PRO A 62 -2.50 -3.33 15.50
CA PRO A 62 -2.49 -4.30 16.60
C PRO A 62 -1.38 -4.09 17.64
N TRP A 63 -0.20 -3.69 17.18
CA TRP A 63 0.97 -3.49 18.02
C TRP A 63 1.09 -2.07 18.62
N ARG A 64 0.22 -1.12 18.24
CA ARG A 64 0.21 0.24 18.80
C ARG A 64 -0.41 0.26 20.20
N PRO A 65 0.13 1.06 21.15
CA PRO A 65 -0.48 1.22 22.47
C PRO A 65 -1.90 1.81 22.42
N GLU A 66 -2.21 2.63 21.42
CA GLU A 66 -3.52 3.26 21.22
C GLU A 66 -4.59 2.25 20.85
N PHE A 67 -4.30 1.33 19.92
CA PHE A 67 -5.20 0.24 19.58
C PHE A 67 -5.47 -0.71 20.75
N ARG A 68 -4.43 -1.07 21.51
CA ARG A 68 -4.61 -1.86 22.75
C ARG A 68 -5.52 -1.15 23.76
N ARG A 69 -5.39 0.18 23.89
CA ARG A 69 -6.29 1.00 24.73
C ARG A 69 -7.72 1.03 24.18
N LEU A 70 -7.89 1.13 22.86
CA LEU A 70 -9.20 1.07 22.20
C LEU A 70 -9.89 -0.27 22.43
N LEU A 71 -9.18 -1.39 22.21
CA LEU A 71 -9.72 -2.74 22.44
C LEU A 71 -10.10 -2.99 23.90
N LYS A 72 -9.31 -2.48 24.85
CA LYS A 72 -9.68 -2.48 26.28
C LYS A 72 -10.93 -1.65 26.55
N ARG A 73 -11.06 -0.46 25.98
CA ARG A 73 -12.27 0.39 26.11
C ARG A 73 -13.52 -0.24 25.50
N LEU A 74 -13.37 -0.94 24.39
CA LEU A 74 -14.46 -1.64 23.72
C LEU A 74 -14.84 -2.96 24.42
N GLY A 75 -14.11 -3.36 25.48
CA GLY A 75 -14.38 -4.59 26.23
C GLY A 75 -13.91 -5.88 25.54
N TRP A 76 -13.20 -5.78 24.42
CA TRP A 76 -12.73 -6.95 23.64
C TRP A 76 -11.52 -7.64 24.28
N MET A 77 -10.79 -6.94 25.16
CA MET A 77 -9.62 -7.46 25.90
C MET A 77 -9.95 -7.80 27.36
N GLY A 78 -11.22 -8.07 27.70
CA GLY A 78 -11.65 -8.30 29.08
C GLY A 78 -12.88 -9.19 29.21
N ARG A 79 -12.67 -10.51 29.06
CA ARG A 79 -13.34 -11.55 29.87
C ARG A 79 -12.46 -12.81 29.96
N ALA A 80 -11.27 -12.61 30.50
CA ALA A 80 -10.62 -13.54 31.40
C ALA A 80 -10.40 -12.64 32.61
N ASP A 81 -11.27 -12.64 33.61
CA ASP A 81 -11.62 -13.74 34.50
C ASP A 81 -13.07 -13.59 35.03
#